data_AF-A0A963ILP5-F1
#
_entry.id   AF-A0A963ILP5-F1
#
_cell.length_a   1.000
_cell.length_b   1.000
_cell.length_c   1.000
_cell.angle_alpha   90.00
_cell.angle_beta   90.00
_cell.angle_gamma   90.00
#
_symmetry.space_group_name_H-M   'P 1'
#
loop_
_entity.id
_entity.type
_entity.pdbx_description
1 polymer ?
#
loop_
_entity_poly.entity_id
_entity_poly.type
_entity_poly.pdbx_seq_one_letter_code
_entity_poly.pdbx_strand_id
1 'polypeptide(L)'
;MNQGNIVQCIGAVVDVQFPRDAMPHIYNALELDKAEESDMCEADLVFEVQQQLGDGIVRTIAMGSSDGLRRGMKVNDTGAAISVPVGDATVGRIMNVLGRPIDEAGPIATEERRSIHQLAPKFDELSPSVDLLETGIKVIDLVCPFAKGGKVGLFGGAGVG
;
A
#
# COMPACT_ATOMS: atom_id res chain seq x y z
N MET A 1 -13.03 -10.71 -14.26
CA MET A 1 -13.17 -9.85 -13.08
C MET A 1 -14.12 -10.53 -12.13
N ASN A 2 -13.65 -10.87 -10.95
CA ASN A 2 -14.49 -11.44 -9.91
C ASN A 2 -15.10 -10.27 -9.14
N GLN A 3 -16.42 -10.32 -8.91
CA GLN A 3 -17.15 -9.27 -8.21
C GLN A 3 -17.72 -9.85 -6.92
N GLY A 4 -17.54 -9.11 -5.83
CA GLY A 4 -18.07 -9.41 -4.51
C GLY A 4 -18.98 -8.29 -4.02
N ASN A 5 -19.64 -8.51 -2.89
CA ASN A 5 -20.51 -7.54 -2.25
C ASN A 5 -20.07 -7.28 -0.81
N ILE A 6 -20.12 -6.03 -0.37
CA ILE A 6 -19.81 -5.67 1.02
C ILE A 6 -20.85 -6.30 1.96
N VAL A 7 -20.39 -7.04 2.97
CA VAL A 7 -21.27 -7.65 3.99
C VAL A 7 -21.18 -6.96 5.34
N GLN A 8 -20.06 -6.30 5.64
CA GLN A 8 -19.84 -5.61 6.91
C GLN A 8 -18.82 -4.48 6.77
N CYS A 9 -19.05 -3.36 7.46
CA CYS A 9 -18.09 -2.25 7.59
C CYS A 9 -17.92 -1.90 9.08
N ILE A 10 -16.69 -1.98 9.59
CA ILE A 10 -16.32 -1.59 10.97
C ILE A 10 -15.09 -0.68 10.87
N GLY A 11 -15.33 0.63 10.82
CA GLY A 11 -14.27 1.61 10.51
C GLY A 11 -13.59 1.27 9.18
N ALA A 12 -12.25 1.30 9.16
CA ALA A 12 -11.46 0.96 7.98
C ALA A 12 -11.49 -0.54 7.61
N VAL A 13 -12.03 -1.41 8.47
CA VAL A 13 -12.12 -2.85 8.21
C VAL A 13 -13.44 -3.15 7.50
N VAL A 14 -13.35 -3.68 6.29
CA VAL A 14 -14.51 -4.00 5.45
C VAL A 14 -14.47 -5.48 5.06
N ASP A 15 -15.52 -6.22 5.37
CA ASP A 15 -15.66 -7.62 4.96
C ASP A 15 -16.48 -7.67 3.67
N VAL A 16 -15.95 -8.37 2.66
CA VAL A 16 -16.53 -8.48 1.31
C VAL A 16 -16.74 -9.97 1.00
N GLN A 17 -17.92 -10.32 0.52
CA GLN A 17 -18.25 -11.68 0.12
C GLN A 17 -18.12 -11.85 -1.40
N PHE A 18 -17.31 -12.80 -1.82
CA PHE A 18 -17.14 -13.25 -3.20
C PHE A 18 -17.73 -14.65 -3.41
N PRO A 19 -18.02 -15.04 -4.65
CA PRO A 19 -18.29 -16.44 -4.99
C PRO A 19 -17.12 -17.33 -4.55
N ARG A 20 -17.43 -18.54 -4.05
CA ARG A 20 -16.43 -19.44 -3.44
C ARG A 20 -15.33 -19.89 -4.41
N ASP A 21 -15.64 -19.97 -5.69
CA ASP A 21 -14.74 -20.31 -6.80
C ASP A 21 -13.93 -19.11 -7.32
N ALA A 22 -14.21 -17.90 -6.81
CA ALA A 22 -13.68 -16.64 -7.29
C ALA A 22 -13.12 -15.77 -6.15
N MET A 23 -12.67 -16.39 -5.05
CA MET A 23 -12.11 -15.68 -3.90
C MET A 23 -10.76 -15.02 -4.24
N PRO A 24 -10.60 -13.72 -3.93
CA PRO A 24 -9.32 -13.03 -4.07
C PRO A 24 -8.25 -13.61 -3.14
N HIS A 25 -6.99 -13.50 -3.56
CA HIS A 25 -5.85 -13.86 -2.71
C HIS A 25 -5.60 -12.82 -1.62
N ILE A 26 -4.92 -13.24 -0.55
CA ILE A 26 -4.39 -12.29 0.45
C ILE A 26 -3.46 -11.31 -0.28
N TYR A 27 -3.57 -10.04 0.07
CA TYR A 27 -2.92 -8.88 -0.53
C TYR A 27 -3.43 -8.44 -1.90
N ASN A 28 -4.43 -9.08 -2.49
CA ASN A 28 -5.08 -8.50 -3.67
C ASN A 28 -5.70 -7.14 -3.34
N ALA A 29 -5.55 -6.20 -4.28
CA ALA A 29 -6.30 -4.96 -4.31
C ALA A 29 -7.71 -5.24 -4.84
N LEU A 30 -8.70 -4.67 -4.18
CA LEU A 30 -10.07 -4.61 -4.66
C LEU A 30 -10.48 -3.15 -4.85
N GLU A 31 -11.36 -2.89 -5.81
CA GLU A 31 -11.84 -1.55 -6.12
C GLU A 31 -13.36 -1.48 -5.95
N LEU A 32 -13.85 -0.41 -5.32
CA LEU A 32 -15.30 -0.15 -5.31
C LEU A 32 -15.80 -0.02 -6.75
N ASP A 33 -16.94 -0.62 -7.07
CA ASP A 33 -17.50 -0.50 -8.41
C ASP A 33 -17.91 0.96 -8.68
N LYS A 34 -17.56 1.49 -9.86
CA LYS A 34 -17.86 2.88 -10.24
C LYS A 34 -19.36 3.21 -10.21
N ALA A 35 -20.23 2.20 -10.36
CA ALA A 35 -21.67 2.41 -10.25
C ALA A 35 -22.16 2.64 -8.80
N GLU A 36 -21.35 2.29 -7.79
CA GLU A 36 -21.64 2.46 -6.36
C GLU A 36 -21.03 3.75 -5.79
N GLU A 37 -20.19 4.44 -6.57
CA GLU A 37 -19.64 5.74 -6.19
C GLU A 37 -20.76 6.75 -5.96
N SER A 38 -20.60 7.54 -4.91
CA SER A 38 -21.54 8.60 -4.54
C SER A 38 -20.77 9.72 -3.85
N ASP A 39 -21.38 10.91 -3.73
CA ASP A 39 -20.76 12.07 -3.05
C ASP A 39 -20.35 11.79 -1.59
N MET A 40 -20.89 10.72 -0.99
CA MET A 40 -20.60 10.30 0.38
C MET A 40 -19.45 9.29 0.45
N CYS A 41 -19.03 8.70 -0.67
CA CYS A 41 -17.96 7.72 -0.76
C CYS A 41 -16.70 8.37 -1.36
N GLU A 42 -15.54 7.90 -0.94
CA GLU A 42 -14.29 8.31 -1.60
C GLU A 42 -14.23 7.75 -3.02
N ALA A 43 -13.83 8.58 -3.97
CA ALA A 43 -13.70 8.21 -5.38
C ALA A 43 -12.54 7.23 -5.58
N ASP A 44 -12.75 6.23 -6.45
CA ASP A 44 -11.79 5.16 -6.74
C ASP A 44 -11.22 4.51 -5.46
N LEU A 45 -12.08 4.24 -4.47
CA LEU A 45 -11.69 3.64 -3.19
C LEU A 45 -11.15 2.22 -3.40
N VAL A 46 -9.95 1.98 -2.85
CA VAL A 46 -9.24 0.71 -2.92
C VAL A 46 -9.27 0.03 -1.55
N PHE A 47 -9.45 -1.29 -1.56
CA PHE A 47 -9.35 -2.16 -0.39
C PHE A 47 -8.20 -3.15 -0.59
N GLU A 48 -7.45 -3.47 0.46
CA GLU A 48 -6.46 -4.55 0.43
C GLU A 48 -6.97 -5.75 1.24
N VAL A 49 -6.99 -6.93 0.63
CA VAL A 49 -7.36 -8.18 1.32
C VAL A 49 -6.29 -8.55 2.35
N GLN A 50 -6.70 -8.71 3.61
CA GLN A 50 -5.81 -9.12 4.70
C GLN A 50 -6.00 -10.57 5.12
N GLN A 51 -7.23 -11.07 5.08
CA GLN A 51 -7.56 -12.41 5.58
C GLN A 51 -8.71 -13.02 4.79
N GLN A 52 -8.73 -14.35 4.69
CA GLN A 52 -9.88 -15.12 4.21
C GLN A 52 -10.57 -15.74 5.42
N LEU A 53 -11.83 -15.36 5.67
CA LEU A 53 -12.58 -15.77 6.86
C LEU A 53 -13.36 -17.09 6.66
N GLY A 54 -13.53 -17.53 5.41
CA GLY A 54 -14.37 -18.67 5.04
C GLY A 54 -15.69 -18.22 4.42
N ASP A 55 -16.46 -19.17 3.87
CA ASP A 55 -17.77 -18.93 3.23
C ASP A 55 -17.78 -17.84 2.14
N GLY A 56 -16.66 -17.68 1.44
CA GLY A 56 -16.51 -16.66 0.39
C GLY A 56 -16.18 -15.27 0.94
N ILE A 57 -16.04 -15.10 2.25
CA ILE A 57 -15.81 -13.80 2.89
C ILE A 57 -14.31 -13.54 3.03
N VAL A 58 -13.88 -12.38 2.55
CA VAL A 58 -12.54 -11.83 2.75
C VAL A 58 -12.63 -10.57 3.61
N ARG A 59 -11.70 -10.45 4.55
CA ARG A 59 -11.52 -9.23 5.36
C ARG A 59 -10.51 -8.33 4.68
N THR A 60 -10.89 -7.08 4.52
CA THR A 60 -10.09 -6.07 3.82
C THR A 60 -9.87 -4.85 4.69
N ILE A 61 -8.86 -4.05 4.35
CA ILE A 61 -8.66 -2.71 4.90
C ILE A 61 -8.85 -1.70 3.78
N ALA A 62 -9.68 -0.68 4.01
CA ALA A 62 -9.84 0.44 3.09
C ALA A 62 -8.58 1.33 3.09
N MET A 63 -8.08 1.67 1.91
CA MET A 63 -6.91 2.55 1.71
C MET A 63 -7.29 4.04 1.63
N GLY A 64 -8.47 4.38 2.16
CA GLY A 64 -9.08 5.70 2.18
C GLY A 64 -10.21 5.73 3.22
N SER A 65 -11.05 6.75 3.18
CA SER A 65 -12.24 6.86 4.02
C SER A 65 -13.25 5.75 3.70
N SER A 66 -13.74 5.09 4.75
CA SER A 66 -14.84 4.13 4.68
C SER A 66 -16.22 4.79 4.78
N ASP A 67 -16.28 6.12 4.81
CA ASP A 67 -17.53 6.87 4.90
C ASP A 67 -18.40 6.61 3.65
N GLY A 68 -19.72 6.64 3.85
CA GLY A 68 -20.69 6.41 2.78
C GLY A 68 -20.86 4.96 2.34
N LEU A 69 -19.95 4.05 2.70
CA LEU A 69 -20.04 2.62 2.34
C LEU A 69 -21.29 1.96 2.92
N ARG A 70 -21.90 1.09 2.12
CA ARG A 70 -23.12 0.35 2.46
C ARG A 70 -22.96 -1.13 2.15
N ARG A 71 -23.63 -1.95 2.96
CA ARG A 71 -23.78 -3.37 2.68
C ARG A 71 -24.51 -3.58 1.36
N GLY A 72 -24.04 -4.55 0.58
CA GLY A 72 -24.54 -4.86 -0.76
C GLY A 72 -23.83 -4.12 -1.90
N MET A 73 -23.02 -3.09 -1.60
CA MET A 73 -22.21 -2.42 -2.63
C MET A 73 -21.22 -3.40 -3.25
N LYS A 74 -21.05 -3.28 -4.57
CA LYS A 74 -20.21 -4.13 -5.39
C LYS A 74 -18.75 -3.71 -5.31
N VAL A 75 -17.88 -4.71 -5.22
CA VAL A 75 -16.43 -4.55 -5.17
C VAL A 75 -15.80 -5.51 -6.16
N ASN A 76 -14.85 -5.02 -6.95
CA ASN A 76 -14.19 -5.76 -8.02
C ASN A 76 -12.78 -6.17 -7.59
N ASP A 77 -12.42 -7.43 -7.78
CA ASP A 77 -11.04 -7.90 -7.59
C ASP A 77 -10.17 -7.50 -8.79
N THR A 78 -9.06 -6.81 -8.53
CA THR A 78 -8.07 -6.46 -9.55
C THR A 78 -7.21 -7.66 -9.97
N GLY A 79 -7.20 -8.72 -9.16
CA GLY A 79 -6.42 -9.93 -9.39
C GLY A 79 -4.94 -9.82 -9.04
N ALA A 80 -4.50 -8.66 -8.55
CA ALA A 80 -3.12 -8.39 -8.16
C ALA A 80 -3.06 -7.50 -6.91
N ALA A 81 -1.92 -7.45 -6.26
CA ALA A 81 -1.70 -6.53 -5.15
C ALA A 81 -1.57 -5.08 -5.63
N ILE A 82 -1.77 -4.13 -4.70
CA ILE A 82 -1.52 -2.71 -4.94
C ILE A 82 -0.11 -2.56 -5.55
N SER A 83 -0.05 -1.84 -6.66
CA SER A 83 1.18 -1.65 -7.43
C SER A 83 1.41 -0.17 -7.68
N VAL A 84 2.63 0.29 -7.44
CA VAL A 84 3.03 1.71 -7.49
C VAL A 84 4.04 1.97 -8.61
N PRO A 85 4.08 3.18 -9.19
CA PRO A 85 5.05 3.52 -10.23
C PRO A 85 6.47 3.54 -9.66
N VAL A 86 7.44 3.10 -10.45
CA VAL A 86 8.87 3.09 -10.09
C VAL A 86 9.75 3.62 -11.21
N GLY A 87 11.04 3.82 -10.91
CA GLY A 87 12.04 4.33 -11.86
C GLY A 87 12.30 5.82 -11.71
N ASP A 88 13.20 6.36 -12.53
CA ASP A 88 13.71 7.73 -12.39
C ASP A 88 12.62 8.82 -12.52
N ALA A 89 11.52 8.52 -13.22
CA ALA A 89 10.40 9.43 -13.38
C ALA A 89 9.66 9.74 -12.06
N THR A 90 9.88 8.95 -11.00
CA THR A 90 9.28 9.21 -9.67
C THR A 90 10.09 10.20 -8.84
N VAL A 91 11.35 10.48 -9.21
CA VAL A 91 12.23 11.37 -8.46
C VAL A 91 11.68 12.79 -8.47
N GLY A 92 11.52 13.37 -7.27
CA GLY A 92 10.96 14.72 -7.09
C GLY A 92 9.44 14.80 -7.15
N ARG A 93 8.73 13.66 -7.29
CA ARG A 93 7.26 13.59 -7.28
C ARG A 93 6.74 13.28 -5.87
N ILE A 94 5.53 13.74 -5.56
CA ILE A 94 4.81 13.33 -4.34
C ILE A 94 3.68 12.39 -4.74
N MET A 95 3.64 11.21 -4.12
CA MET A 95 2.63 10.18 -4.37
C MET A 95 1.99 9.70 -3.07
N ASN A 96 0.74 9.26 -3.15
CA ASN A 96 0.07 8.59 -2.05
C ASN A 96 0.39 7.08 -2.01
N VAL A 97 -0.18 6.36 -1.04
CA VAL A 97 0.04 4.91 -0.84
C VAL A 97 -0.37 4.04 -2.05
N LEU A 98 -1.32 4.52 -2.87
CA LEU A 98 -1.76 3.84 -4.09
C LEU A 98 -0.87 4.17 -5.30
N GLY A 99 0.17 4.99 -5.11
CA GLY A 99 1.05 5.44 -6.18
C GLY A 99 0.43 6.49 -7.10
N ARG A 100 -0.65 7.15 -6.68
CA ARG A 100 -1.27 8.27 -7.41
C ARG A 100 -0.52 9.56 -7.09
N PRO A 101 -0.19 10.41 -8.09
CA PRO A 101 0.46 11.69 -7.83
C PRO A 101 -0.48 12.65 -7.10
N ILE A 102 0.03 13.35 -6.09
CA ILE A 102 -0.72 14.33 -5.28
C ILE A 102 -0.03 15.71 -5.26
N ASP A 103 0.89 15.94 -6.19
CA ASP A 103 1.72 17.16 -6.32
C ASP A 103 1.23 18.15 -7.39
N GLU A 104 0.07 17.90 -7.99
CA GLU A 104 -0.50 18.69 -9.10
C GLU A 104 0.42 18.82 -10.34
N ALA A 105 1.50 18.05 -10.44
CA ALA A 105 2.47 18.10 -11.54
C ALA A 105 2.13 17.14 -12.71
N GLY A 106 0.85 16.80 -12.86
CA GLY A 106 0.35 15.87 -13.88
C GLY A 106 0.72 14.39 -13.63
N PRO A 107 0.57 13.50 -14.62
CA PRO A 107 0.89 12.08 -14.48
C PRO A 107 2.38 11.81 -14.26
N ILE A 108 2.71 10.67 -13.64
CA ILE A 108 4.10 10.18 -13.56
C ILE A 108 4.41 9.43 -14.85
N ALA A 109 5.45 9.86 -15.56
CA ALA A 109 5.82 9.33 -16.89
C ALA A 109 6.61 8.00 -16.78
N THR A 110 6.01 6.98 -16.18
CA THR A 110 6.56 5.61 -16.14
C THR A 110 5.47 4.58 -16.37
N GLU A 111 5.81 3.56 -17.14
CA GLU A 111 4.95 2.38 -17.35
C GLU A 111 5.31 1.27 -16.36
N GLU A 112 6.51 1.31 -15.76
CA GLU A 112 6.93 0.29 -14.81
C GLU A 112 6.21 0.49 -13.47
N ARG A 113 5.44 -0.52 -13.07
CA ARG A 113 4.81 -0.60 -11.75
C ARG A 113 5.31 -1.82 -11.02
N ARG A 114 5.53 -1.69 -9.71
CA ARG A 114 5.90 -2.80 -8.83
C ARG A 114 4.87 -2.95 -7.72
N SER A 115 4.57 -4.20 -7.37
CA SER A 115 3.74 -4.51 -6.21
C SER A 115 4.43 -4.03 -4.93
N ILE A 116 3.64 -3.50 -3.99
CA ILE A 116 4.11 -3.12 -2.66
C ILE A 116 4.46 -4.33 -1.78
N HIS A 117 3.91 -5.50 -2.10
CA HIS A 117 4.18 -6.75 -1.38
C HIS A 117 5.26 -7.55 -2.13
N GLN A 118 6.45 -7.61 -1.55
CA GLN A 118 7.57 -8.39 -2.09
C GLN A 118 8.21 -9.23 -0.99
N LEU A 119 8.69 -10.41 -1.37
CA LEU A 119 9.47 -11.24 -0.47
C LEU A 119 10.77 -10.51 -0.13
N ALA A 120 11.20 -10.65 1.12
CA ALA A 120 12.52 -10.19 1.53
C ALA A 120 13.62 -10.96 0.76
N PRO A 121 14.80 -10.33 0.54
CA PRO A 121 15.95 -11.02 -0.02
C PRO A 121 16.29 -12.27 0.79
N LYS A 122 16.78 -13.31 0.10
CA LYS A 122 17.18 -14.56 0.73
C LYS A 122 18.49 -14.38 1.50
N PHE A 123 18.76 -15.29 2.44
CA PHE A 123 19.96 -15.24 3.29
C PHE A 123 21.28 -15.21 2.49
N ASP A 124 21.35 -15.93 1.37
CA ASP A 124 22.50 -15.98 0.47
C ASP A 124 22.69 -14.72 -0.39
N GLU A 125 21.66 -13.86 -0.47
CA GLU A 125 21.72 -12.54 -1.11
C GLU A 125 22.15 -11.44 -0.13
N LEU A 126 22.23 -11.74 1.17
CA LEU A 126 22.61 -10.77 2.19
C LEU A 126 24.13 -10.61 2.24
N SER A 127 24.61 -9.39 1.97
CA SER A 127 26.00 -9.01 2.21
C SER A 127 26.08 -8.11 3.44
N PRO A 128 26.83 -8.47 4.50
CA PRO A 128 27.10 -7.54 5.59
C PRO A 128 27.91 -6.35 5.03
N SER A 129 27.42 -5.14 5.25
CA SER A 129 28.16 -3.93 4.89
C SER A 129 29.06 -3.51 6.04
N VAL A 130 30.33 -3.28 5.74
CA VAL A 130 31.34 -2.71 6.66
C VAL A 130 31.74 -1.29 6.25
N ASP A 131 31.24 -0.79 5.12
CA ASP A 131 31.58 0.52 4.60
C ASP A 131 30.85 1.60 5.38
N LEU A 132 31.57 2.69 5.72
CA LEU A 132 30.98 3.85 6.36
C LEU A 132 30.30 4.76 5.32
N LEU A 133 29.13 5.29 5.69
CA LEU A 133 28.44 6.37 4.99
C LEU A 133 28.76 7.67 5.72
N GLU A 134 29.70 8.45 5.19
CA GLU A 134 30.03 9.78 5.73
C GLU A 134 28.87 10.75 5.49
N THR A 135 28.38 11.37 6.56
CA THR A 135 27.23 12.28 6.52
C THR A 135 27.63 13.76 6.53
N GLY A 136 28.84 14.07 7.00
CA GLY A 136 29.30 15.43 7.27
C GLY A 136 28.81 15.99 8.60
N ILE A 137 28.11 15.20 9.42
CA ILE A 137 27.55 15.60 10.71
C ILE A 137 28.43 15.05 11.82
N LYS A 138 29.16 15.93 12.51
CA LYS A 138 30.17 15.57 13.52
C LYS A 138 29.71 14.52 14.54
N VAL A 139 28.52 14.68 15.12
CA VAL A 139 28.03 13.75 16.15
C VAL A 139 27.72 12.37 15.57
N ILE A 140 27.23 12.30 14.33
CA ILE A 140 26.96 11.05 13.63
C ILE A 140 28.29 10.41 13.25
N ASP A 141 29.13 11.12 12.49
CA ASP A 141 30.34 10.54 11.92
C ASP A 141 31.38 10.14 12.99
N LEU A 142 31.41 10.80 14.16
CA LEU A 142 32.36 10.49 15.23
C LEU A 142 31.83 9.46 16.24
N VAL A 143 30.56 9.57 16.65
CA VAL A 143 30.04 8.81 17.80
C VAL A 143 29.18 7.62 17.37
N CYS A 144 28.42 7.75 16.29
CA CYS A 144 27.52 6.72 15.79
C CYS A 144 27.52 6.71 14.25
N PRO A 145 28.64 6.33 13.62
CA PRO A 145 28.78 6.40 12.17
C PRO A 145 27.83 5.42 11.48
N PHE A 146 27.25 5.85 10.36
CA PHE A 146 26.29 5.02 9.62
C PHE A 146 27.01 4.02 8.72
N ALA A 147 26.53 2.78 8.70
CA ALA A 147 26.98 1.79 7.71
C ALA A 147 26.23 2.01 6.39
N LYS A 148 26.95 2.07 5.27
CA LYS A 148 26.37 2.24 3.93
C LYS A 148 25.52 1.03 3.58
N GLY A 149 24.25 1.24 3.22
CA GLY A 149 23.29 0.15 2.99
C GLY A 149 22.78 -0.53 4.28
N GLY A 150 23.18 -0.04 5.45
CA GLY A 150 22.64 -0.46 6.74
C GLY A 150 21.27 0.16 7.05
N LYS A 151 20.61 -0.36 8.09
CA LYS A 151 19.37 0.21 8.63
C LYS A 151 19.69 1.14 9.79
N VAL A 152 19.23 2.39 9.70
CA VAL A 152 19.46 3.43 10.72
C VAL A 152 18.11 3.88 11.28
N GLY A 153 17.97 3.94 12.61
CA GLY A 153 16.79 4.46 13.29
C GLY A 153 17.12 5.75 14.03
N LEU A 154 16.33 6.80 13.80
CA LEU A 154 16.41 8.07 14.53
C LEU A 154 15.31 8.09 15.58
N PHE A 155 15.68 7.97 16.86
CA PHE A 155 14.73 7.93 17.96
C PHE A 155 14.68 9.28 18.68
N GLY A 156 13.50 9.91 18.67
CA GLY A 156 13.28 11.22 19.27
C GLY A 156 11.81 11.41 19.69
N GLY A 157 11.57 12.32 20.62
CA GLY A 157 10.23 12.74 21.03
C GLY A 157 9.68 13.88 20.16
N ALA A 158 8.54 14.45 20.54
CA ALA A 158 7.99 15.60 19.84
C ALA A 158 8.87 16.86 20.02
N GLY A 159 9.22 17.52 18.91
CA GLY A 159 9.92 18.82 18.90
C GLY A 159 11.43 18.77 19.12
N VAL A 160 12.08 17.62 18.92
CA VAL A 160 13.52 17.45 19.20
C VAL A 160 14.44 17.66 17.99
N GLY A 161 13.91 18.02 16.83
CA GLY A 161 14.64 18.23 15.58
C GLY A 161 13.85 17.72 14.39
#